data_AF-A0A5M4BAA2-F1
#
_entry.id   AF-A0A5M4BAA2-F1
#
_cell.length_a   1.000
_cell.length_b   1.000
_cell.length_c   1.000
_cell.angle_alpha   90.00
_cell.angle_beta   90.00
_cell.angle_gamma   90.00
#
_symmetry.space_group_name_H-M   'P 1'
#
loop_
_entity.id
_entity.type
_entity.pdbx_description
1 polymer ?
#
loop_
_entity_poly.entity_id
_entity_poly.type
_entity_poly.pdbx_seq_one_letter_code
_entity_poly.pdbx_strand_id
1 'polypeptide(L)'
;MEVVHTAEGIKTNNLNKKKIWDDIKETQPLYDVKSLIYKSFEIRRNENQRIWVHGNATEHLRELELNIMKNTPKTPEAKRLATELILTYFHESLKEATKNGIKYDEIIKIGRWEFKFSPPRNKNLLPALIHAQPK
;
A
#
# COMPACT_ATOMS: atom_id res chain seq x y z
N MET A 1 -48.14 5.10 -31.10
CA MET A 1 -46.66 5.12 -31.12
C MET A 1 -46.21 5.52 -29.73
N GLU A 2 -46.08 4.56 -28.83
CA GLU A 2 -45.50 4.78 -27.51
C GLU A 2 -44.00 4.54 -27.62
N VAL A 3 -43.23 5.57 -27.25
CA VAL A 3 -41.77 5.49 -27.24
C VAL A 3 -41.37 4.80 -25.95
N VAL A 4 -41.22 3.48 -25.99
CA VAL A 4 -40.57 2.68 -24.94
C VAL A 4 -39.12 3.16 -24.81
N HIS A 5 -38.85 3.97 -23.79
CA HIS A 5 -37.48 4.21 -23.33
C HIS A 5 -37.03 2.98 -22.56
N THR A 6 -36.34 2.08 -23.24
CA THR A 6 -35.58 1.02 -22.57
C THR A 6 -34.52 1.70 -21.71
N ALA A 7 -34.63 1.50 -20.39
CA ALA A 7 -33.57 1.80 -19.44
C ALA A 7 -32.35 0.94 -19.80
N GLU A 8 -31.51 1.46 -20.70
CA GLU A 8 -30.17 0.93 -20.91
C GLU A 8 -29.49 0.89 -19.55
N GLY A 9 -29.06 -0.32 -19.19
CA GLY A 9 -28.55 -0.65 -17.88
C GLY A 9 -27.56 0.40 -17.42
N ILE A 10 -27.87 0.99 -16.27
CA ILE A 10 -26.84 1.50 -15.38
C ILE A 10 -25.92 0.32 -15.16
N LYS A 11 -24.84 0.23 -15.94
CA LYS A 11 -23.65 -0.48 -15.52
C LYS A 11 -23.25 0.26 -14.26
N THR A 12 -23.72 -0.24 -13.12
CA THR A 12 -23.06 0.04 -11.87
C THR A 12 -21.64 -0.37 -12.15
N ASN A 13 -20.78 0.62 -12.36
CA ASN A 13 -19.36 0.43 -12.20
C ASN A 13 -19.27 -0.02 -10.75
N ASN A 14 -19.36 -1.33 -10.54
CA ASN A 14 -18.79 -2.02 -9.41
C ASN A 14 -17.31 -1.65 -9.53
N LEU A 15 -16.97 -0.47 -9.02
CA LEU A 15 -15.71 -0.19 -8.37
C LEU A 15 -15.65 -1.25 -7.29
N ASN A 16 -15.30 -2.46 -7.70
CA ASN A 16 -14.80 -3.50 -6.85
C ASN A 16 -13.55 -2.85 -6.28
N LYS A 17 -13.73 -2.06 -5.20
CA LYS A 17 -12.67 -1.30 -4.55
C LYS A 17 -11.73 -2.38 -4.08
N LYS A 18 -10.77 -2.71 -4.93
CA LYS A 18 -9.81 -3.75 -4.68
C LYS A 18 -9.21 -3.41 -3.33
N LYS A 19 -9.39 -4.30 -2.34
CA LYS A 19 -8.93 -3.99 -1.00
C LYS A 19 -7.42 -3.98 -1.08
N ILE A 20 -6.78 -3.05 -0.38
CA ILE A 20 -5.31 -2.96 -0.37
C ILE A 20 -4.65 -4.30 0.00
N TRP A 21 -5.33 -5.12 0.81
CA TRP A 21 -4.91 -6.48 1.14
C TRP A 21 -4.76 -7.42 -0.07
N ASP A 22 -5.56 -7.25 -1.11
CA ASP A 22 -5.48 -8.05 -2.35
C ASP A 22 -4.24 -7.69 -3.20
N ASP A 23 -3.55 -6.59 -2.84
CA ASP A 23 -2.31 -6.15 -3.45
C ASP A 23 -1.08 -6.50 -2.61
N ILE A 24 -1.27 -7.01 -1.39
CA ILE A 24 -0.23 -7.34 -0.43
C ILE A 24 -0.09 -8.86 -0.33
N LYS A 25 1.16 -9.34 -0.30
CA LYS A 25 1.50 -10.71 0.07
C LYS A 25 2.54 -10.64 1.17
N GLU A 26 2.22 -11.16 2.33
CA GLU A 26 3.15 -11.23 3.46
C GLU A 26 4.40 -12.04 3.10
N THR A 27 5.54 -11.58 3.60
CA THR A 27 6.81 -12.33 3.51
C THR A 27 7.41 -12.58 4.89
N GLN A 28 6.95 -11.83 5.89
CA GLN A 28 7.26 -12.02 7.30
C GLN A 28 6.00 -11.74 8.14
N PRO A 29 5.90 -12.29 9.37
CA PRO A 29 4.73 -12.09 10.23
C PRO A 29 4.57 -10.63 10.67
N LEU A 30 3.46 -10.33 11.36
CA LEU A 30 3.26 -9.05 12.05
C LEU A 30 4.37 -8.79 13.08
N TYR A 31 4.56 -7.52 13.43
CA TYR A 31 5.47 -7.14 14.52
C TYR A 31 5.01 -7.67 15.88
N ASP A 32 3.74 -7.45 16.18
CA ASP A 32 3.05 -7.84 17.41
C ASP A 32 1.52 -7.70 17.20
N VAL A 33 0.73 -7.99 18.24
CA VAL A 33 -0.73 -7.87 18.20
C VAL A 33 -1.25 -6.42 18.08
N LYS A 34 -0.40 -5.41 18.29
CA LYS A 34 -0.78 -3.98 18.27
C LYS A 34 -0.78 -3.39 16.87
N SER A 35 -0.13 -4.04 15.90
CA SER A 35 -0.09 -3.59 14.50
C SER A 35 -0.77 -4.61 13.56
N LEU A 36 -1.34 -4.16 12.44
CA LEU A 36 -1.76 -5.06 11.35
C LEU A 36 -0.80 -4.99 10.14
N ILE A 37 0.34 -4.31 10.29
CA ILE A 37 1.38 -4.22 9.27
C ILE A 37 2.38 -5.36 9.44
N TYR A 38 2.59 -6.11 8.36
CA TYR A 38 3.61 -7.17 8.30
C TYR A 38 5.02 -6.58 8.37
N LYS A 39 5.95 -7.30 9.01
CA LYS A 39 7.39 -6.93 9.07
C LYS A 39 8.01 -6.78 7.69
N SER A 40 7.55 -7.55 6.72
CA SER A 40 7.85 -7.31 5.32
C SER A 40 6.78 -7.94 4.46
N PHE A 41 6.55 -7.36 3.28
CA PHE A 41 5.56 -7.86 2.35
C PHE A 41 5.92 -7.46 0.93
N GLU A 42 5.43 -8.21 -0.04
CA GLU A 42 5.40 -7.78 -1.43
C GLU A 42 4.12 -6.96 -1.66
N ILE A 43 4.24 -5.85 -2.38
CA ILE A 43 3.10 -5.04 -2.81
C ILE A 43 3.07 -4.92 -4.34
N ARG A 44 1.88 -5.11 -4.92
CA ARG A 44 1.67 -5.05 -6.37
C ARG A 44 1.75 -3.61 -6.88
N ARG A 45 2.71 -3.29 -7.74
CA ARG A 45 2.81 -1.97 -8.40
C ARG A 45 1.83 -1.86 -9.57
N ASN A 46 1.79 -2.88 -10.42
CA ASN A 46 0.84 -3.07 -11.54
C ASN A 46 0.63 -4.58 -11.76
N GLU A 47 -0.06 -4.97 -12.83
CA GLU A 47 -0.42 -6.38 -13.08
C GLU A 47 0.75 -7.35 -12.97
N ASN A 48 1.93 -6.97 -13.49
CA ASN A 48 3.08 -7.87 -13.62
C ASN A 48 4.29 -7.47 -12.75
N GLN A 49 4.19 -6.39 -11.97
CA GLN A 49 5.31 -5.87 -11.20
C GLN A 49 4.96 -5.77 -9.72
N ARG A 50 5.88 -6.24 -8.88
CA ARG A 50 5.82 -6.17 -7.42
C ARG A 50 7.07 -5.51 -6.87
N ILE A 51 6.93 -4.93 -5.69
CA ILE A 51 8.03 -4.36 -4.90
C ILE A 51 8.02 -5.08 -3.56
N TRP A 52 9.18 -5.46 -3.06
CA TRP A 52 9.31 -5.98 -1.71
C TRP A 52 9.51 -4.81 -0.73
N VAL A 53 8.64 -4.68 0.26
CA VAL A 53 8.71 -3.65 1.30
C VAL A 53 9.49 -4.24 2.48
N HIS A 54 10.69 -3.71 2.71
CA HIS A 54 11.63 -4.20 3.71
C HIS A 54 11.19 -3.83 5.14
N GLY A 55 11.68 -4.57 6.15
CA GLY A 55 11.57 -4.26 7.59
C GLY A 55 11.68 -2.77 7.92
N ASN A 56 12.83 -2.18 7.65
CA ASN A 56 13.09 -0.75 7.86
C ASN A 56 12.03 0.19 7.26
N ALA A 57 11.42 -0.14 6.11
CA ALA A 57 10.34 0.67 5.54
C ALA A 57 9.01 0.43 6.27
N THR A 58 8.70 -0.81 6.63
CA THR A 58 7.47 -1.14 7.37
C THR A 58 7.49 -0.70 8.83
N GLU A 59 8.66 -0.50 9.44
CA GLU A 59 8.78 0.06 10.80
C GLU A 59 8.15 1.46 10.86
N HIS A 60 8.43 2.33 9.90
CA HIS A 60 7.81 3.65 9.82
C HIS A 60 6.29 3.59 9.57
N LEU A 61 5.82 2.65 8.75
CA LEU A 61 4.38 2.41 8.57
C LEU A 61 3.72 1.98 9.90
N ARG A 62 4.37 1.08 10.64
CA ARG A 62 3.89 0.63 11.96
C ARG A 62 3.88 1.78 12.97
N GLU A 63 4.93 2.59 13.01
CA GLU A 63 4.98 3.76 13.90
C GLU A 63 3.84 4.74 13.60
N LEU A 64 3.56 5.01 12.32
CA LEU A 64 2.44 5.83 11.89
C LEU A 64 1.09 5.24 12.34
N GLU A 65 0.88 3.94 12.13
CA GLU A 65 -0.33 3.24 12.59
C GLU A 65 -0.51 3.35 14.10
N LEU A 66 0.53 3.02 14.88
CA LEU A 66 0.49 3.10 16.34
C LEU A 66 0.23 4.54 16.82
N ASN A 67 0.76 5.55 16.13
CA ASN A 67 0.51 6.96 16.46
C ASN A 67 -0.94 7.38 16.19
N ILE A 68 -1.52 6.97 15.06
CA ILE A 68 -2.94 7.22 14.75
C ILE A 68 -3.85 6.50 15.75
N MET A 69 -3.50 5.26 16.11
CA MET A 69 -4.27 4.46 17.06
C MET A 69 -4.29 5.02 18.48
N LYS A 70 -3.31 5.87 18.88
CA LYS A 70 -3.35 6.56 20.19
C LYS A 70 -4.59 7.45 20.34
N ASN A 71 -5.09 8.00 19.23
CA ASN A 71 -6.20 8.95 19.19
C ASN A 71 -7.48 8.37 18.56
N THR A 72 -7.54 7.05 18.36
CA THR A 72 -8.63 6.35 17.68
C THR A 72 -9.30 5.36 18.66
N PRO A 73 -10.59 5.04 18.52
CA PRO A 73 -11.22 3.96 19.28
C PRO A 73 -10.41 2.66 19.22
N LYS A 74 -10.24 1.99 20.37
CA LYS A 74 -9.46 0.75 20.49
C LYS A 74 -10.28 -0.50 20.08
N THR A 75 -11.03 -0.40 18.98
CA THR A 75 -11.81 -1.53 18.45
C THR A 75 -11.06 -2.21 17.30
N PRO A 76 -11.27 -3.52 17.06
CA PRO A 76 -10.68 -4.21 15.92
C PRO A 76 -11.02 -3.57 14.57
N GLU A 77 -12.24 -3.06 14.41
CA GLU A 77 -12.74 -2.43 13.18
C GLU A 77 -12.04 -1.09 12.93
N ALA A 78 -11.88 -0.27 13.98
CA ALA A 78 -11.19 1.01 13.88
C ALA A 78 -9.70 0.82 13.55
N LYS A 79 -9.06 -0.19 14.16
CA LYS A 79 -7.70 -0.59 13.81
C LYS A 79 -7.61 -0.98 12.34
N ARG A 80 -8.47 -1.89 11.88
CA ARG A 80 -8.50 -2.36 10.49
C ARG A 80 -8.69 -1.21 9.50
N LEU A 81 -9.62 -0.30 9.75
CA LEU A 81 -9.89 0.85 8.90
C LEU A 81 -8.68 1.80 8.83
N ALA A 82 -8.06 2.09 9.98
CA ALA A 82 -6.86 2.92 10.03
C ALA A 82 -5.71 2.31 9.24
N THR A 83 -5.46 1.00 9.41
CA THR A 83 -4.43 0.29 8.65
C THR A 83 -4.71 0.29 7.15
N GLU A 84 -5.96 0.01 6.75
CA GLU A 84 -6.38 0.00 5.36
C GLU A 84 -6.14 1.37 4.70
N LEU A 85 -6.45 2.46 5.41
CA LEU A 85 -6.24 3.81 4.93
C LEU A 85 -4.75 4.16 4.77
N ILE A 86 -3.91 3.81 5.76
CA ILE A 86 -2.46 4.03 5.71
C ILE A 86 -1.86 3.30 4.51
N LEU A 87 -2.16 2.00 4.37
CA LEU A 87 -1.62 1.18 3.29
C LEU A 87 -2.11 1.65 1.92
N THR A 88 -3.35 2.15 1.82
CA THR A 88 -3.90 2.70 0.58
C THR A 88 -3.13 3.93 0.14
N TYR A 89 -2.95 4.93 1.01
CA TYR A 89 -2.20 6.15 0.67
C TYR A 89 -0.71 5.89 0.41
N PHE A 90 -0.12 4.99 1.18
CA PHE A 90 1.23 4.50 0.93
C PHE A 90 1.34 3.89 -0.47
N HIS A 91 0.39 3.03 -0.84
CA HIS A 91 0.38 2.35 -2.12
C HIS A 91 0.19 3.29 -3.31
N GLU A 92 -0.72 4.25 -3.20
CA GLU A 92 -0.91 5.29 -4.21
C GLU A 92 0.38 6.11 -4.42
N SER A 93 1.02 6.52 -3.32
CA SER A 93 2.29 7.24 -3.38
C SER A 93 3.40 6.39 -3.99
N LEU A 94 3.45 5.08 -3.69
CA LEU A 94 4.42 4.14 -4.25
C LEU A 94 4.20 3.95 -5.75
N LYS A 95 2.96 3.83 -6.21
CA LYS A 95 2.64 3.75 -7.64
C LYS A 95 3.10 5.02 -8.36
N GLU A 96 2.80 6.18 -7.79
CA GLU A 96 3.21 7.47 -8.35
C GLU A 96 4.73 7.62 -8.41
N ALA A 97 5.43 7.27 -7.31
CA ALA A 97 6.89 7.31 -7.22
C ALA A 97 7.58 6.45 -8.28
N THR A 98 6.90 5.38 -8.71
CA THR A 98 7.45 4.38 -9.61
C THR A 98 6.81 4.41 -11.00
N LYS A 99 5.93 5.37 -11.32
CA LYS A 99 5.17 5.36 -12.58
C LYS A 99 6.06 5.31 -13.83
N ASN A 100 7.19 6.01 -13.79
CA ASN A 100 8.16 6.11 -14.89
C ASN A 100 9.36 5.17 -14.71
N GLY A 101 9.19 4.07 -13.97
CA GLY A 101 10.28 3.20 -13.54
C GLY A 101 10.74 3.51 -12.12
N ILE A 102 11.60 2.65 -11.58
CA ILE A 102 12.12 2.78 -10.21
C ILE A 102 13.46 3.49 -10.29
N LYS A 103 13.57 4.65 -9.63
CA LYS A 103 14.85 5.30 -9.36
C LYS A 103 15.44 4.66 -8.09
N TYR A 104 16.65 4.14 -8.22
CA TYR A 104 17.33 3.46 -7.13
C TYR A 104 18.28 4.41 -6.38
N ASP A 105 18.50 4.12 -5.11
CA ASP A 105 19.49 4.75 -4.24
C ASP A 105 19.34 6.27 -4.02
N GLU A 106 18.20 6.83 -4.44
CA GLU A 106 17.82 8.23 -4.25
C GLU A 106 16.62 8.38 -3.31
N ILE A 107 16.56 9.49 -2.58
CA ILE A 107 15.36 9.87 -1.82
C ILE A 107 14.35 10.50 -2.78
N ILE A 108 13.20 9.86 -2.90
CA ILE A 108 12.07 10.34 -3.68
C ILE A 108 11.03 10.92 -2.73
N LYS A 109 10.76 12.22 -2.85
CA LYS A 109 9.71 12.90 -2.10
C LYS A 109 8.42 12.88 -2.92
N ILE A 110 7.41 12.15 -2.46
CA ILE A 110 6.14 12.03 -3.18
C ILE A 110 4.95 11.92 -2.21
N GLY A 111 3.90 12.72 -2.45
CA GLY A 111 2.83 12.87 -1.48
C GLY A 111 3.37 13.12 -0.06
N ARG A 112 2.85 12.35 0.90
CA ARG A 112 3.27 12.38 2.31
C ARG A 112 4.45 11.44 2.64
N TRP A 113 5.20 10.99 1.65
CA TRP A 113 6.26 10.00 1.85
C TRP A 113 7.61 10.45 1.30
N GLU A 114 8.67 10.02 1.98
CA GLU A 114 10.02 9.89 1.44
C GLU A 114 10.31 8.41 1.21
N PHE A 115 10.66 8.05 -0.03
CA PHE A 115 10.99 6.68 -0.41
C PHE A 115 12.43 6.55 -0.84
N LYS A 116 13.05 5.41 -0.52
CA LYS A 116 14.31 4.96 -1.14
C LYS A 116 14.16 3.53 -1.58
N PHE A 117 14.44 3.28 -2.86
CA PHE A 117 14.44 1.94 -3.43
C PHE A 117 15.86 1.43 -3.60
N SER A 118 16.07 0.12 -3.42
CA SER A 118 17.30 -0.56 -3.83
C SER A 118 17.02 -1.51 -4.99
N PRO A 119 18.01 -1.75 -5.88
CA PRO A 119 17.84 -2.72 -6.94
C PRO A 119 17.64 -4.14 -6.38
N PRO A 120 17.09 -5.07 -7.17
CA PRO A 120 17.11 -6.49 -6.83
C PRO A 120 18.53 -6.96 -6.53
N ARG A 121 18.70 -7.78 -5.48
CA ARG A 121 20.02 -8.36 -5.16
C ARG A 121 20.50 -9.35 -6.23
N ASN A 122 19.58 -9.93 -7.00
CA ASN A 122 19.86 -10.74 -8.18
C ASN A 122 18.64 -10.73 -9.13
N LYS A 123 18.79 -11.30 -10.34
CA LYS A 123 17.79 -11.26 -11.43
C LYS A 123 16.42 -11.84 -11.07
N ASN A 124 16.33 -12.72 -10.06
CA ASN A 124 15.09 -13.41 -9.70
C ASN A 124 14.39 -12.80 -8.48
N LEU A 125 14.91 -11.69 -7.96
CA LEU A 125 14.35 -11.01 -6.80
C LEU A 125 13.65 -9.72 -7.19
N LEU A 126 12.77 -9.25 -6.30
CA LEU A 126 12.08 -7.99 -6.47
C LEU A 126 12.99 -6.80 -6.12
N PRO A 127 12.77 -5.62 -6.71
CA PRO A 127 13.30 -4.39 -6.17
C PRO A 127 12.73 -4.18 -4.77
N ALA A 128 13.53 -3.57 -3.88
CA ALA A 128 13.13 -3.37 -2.50
C ALA A 128 12.85 -1.90 -2.21
N LEU A 129 11.76 -1.61 -1.49
CA LEU A 129 11.60 -0.34 -0.79
C LEU A 129 12.27 -0.48 0.57
N ILE A 130 13.40 0.18 0.76
CA ILE A 130 14.25 0.06 1.96
C ILE A 130 14.06 1.21 2.95
N HIS A 131 13.36 2.26 2.56
CA HIS A 131 13.00 3.41 3.39
C HIS A 131 11.64 3.96 2.98
N ALA A 132 10.79 4.26 3.96
CA ALA A 132 9.46 4.84 3.76
C ALA A 132 9.07 5.75 4.92
N GLN A 133 9.61 6.96 4.96
CA GLN A 133 9.32 7.91 6.03
C GLN A 133 8.08 8.76 5.70
N PRO A 134 7.04 8.77 6.56
CA PRO A 134 5.97 9.74 6.45
C PRO A 134 6.48 11.15 6.81
N LYS A 135 6.04 12.16 6.05
CA LYS A 135 6.34 13.59 6.23
C LYS A 135 5.28 14.31 7.06
#